data_AF-A0A099I554-F1
#
_entry.id   AF-A0A099I554-F1
#
_cell.length_a   1.000
_cell.length_b   1.000
_cell.length_c   1.000
_cell.angle_alpha   90.00
_cell.angle_beta   90.00
_cell.angle_gamma   90.00
#
_symmetry.space_group_name_H-M   'P 1'
#
loop_
_entity.id
_entity.type
_entity.pdbx_description
1 polymer ?
#
loop_
_entity_poly.entity_id
_entity_poly.type
_entity_poly.pdbx_seq_one_letter_code
_entity_poly.pdbx_strand_id
1 'polypeptide(L)'
;MEQMEKNLLKTVADISGFMPGSAFSLRKNGAGVERHSTEHVKILAKTDKPGIDIIVDANTVGESIHIPVILTDSGIQDMVYNDFYIGEGADVEIVAGCGIHNDGCDTSQHDGIHTFHIGRNASITYTEKHYGEGSGSGGRILNPTTVIHMEEGSFAKMDMSQIKGVDSTFRKTEANLGASAKLVINEKLMTHGEQKAHSDVTVNLNGEDSVVQIVSRSVGKDTSVQVFHPIAVGNNRSRAHIQCDSIIMGKAKISSIPEIAANHVDAEIIHEAAIGKINNDQLIKLQTFGLNSEEAETVIVDGFLK
;
A
#
# COMPACT_ATOMS: atom_id res chain seq x y z
N MET A 1 5.61 -5.50 25.14
CA MET A 1 5.23 -4.48 24.14
C MET A 1 4.68 -3.27 24.86
N GLU A 2 5.33 -2.12 24.67
CA GLU A 2 4.99 -0.84 25.30
C GLU A 2 3.70 -0.24 24.70
N GLN A 3 3.11 0.76 25.36
CA GLN A 3 1.84 1.34 24.91
C GLN A 3 1.96 2.03 23.53
N MET A 4 3.09 2.69 23.28
CA MET A 4 3.38 3.35 22.00
C MET A 4 3.42 2.34 20.84
N GLU A 5 4.13 1.21 21.03
CA GLU A 5 4.20 0.13 20.04
C GLU A 5 2.81 -0.44 19.72
N LYS A 6 1.98 -0.65 20.75
CA LYS A 6 0.59 -1.11 20.55
C LYS A 6 -0.26 -0.10 19.77
N ASN A 7 -0.06 1.20 20.01
CA ASN A 7 -0.77 2.26 19.29
C ASN A 7 -0.33 2.31 17.82
N LEU A 8 0.97 2.16 17.54
CA LEU A 8 1.49 2.06 16.19
C LEU A 8 0.90 0.85 15.47
N LEU A 9 0.96 -0.34 16.08
CA LEU A 9 0.38 -1.56 15.52
C LEU A 9 -1.11 -1.41 15.23
N LYS A 10 -1.86 -0.79 16.15
CA LYS A 10 -3.28 -0.54 15.95
C LYS A 10 -3.52 0.40 14.77
N THR A 11 -2.64 1.37 14.55
CA THR A 11 -2.77 2.32 13.45
C THR A 11 -2.45 1.69 12.09
N VAL A 12 -1.41 0.85 12.03
CA VAL A 12 -0.91 0.32 10.76
C VAL A 12 -1.47 -1.05 10.37
N ALA A 13 -2.02 -1.80 11.33
CA ALA A 13 -2.53 -3.14 11.08
C ALA A 13 -3.84 -3.45 11.81
N ASP A 14 -4.47 -2.48 12.49
CA ASP A 14 -5.71 -2.66 13.26
C ASP A 14 -5.64 -3.73 14.36
N ILE A 15 -4.43 -4.10 14.78
CA ILE A 15 -4.16 -5.10 15.82
C ILE A 15 -3.39 -4.52 17.00
N SER A 16 -3.40 -5.20 18.15
CA SER A 16 -2.63 -4.78 19.34
C SER A 16 -1.55 -5.80 19.73
N GLY A 17 -1.22 -6.72 18.83
CA GLY A 17 -0.30 -7.84 19.02
C GLY A 17 -0.74 -9.06 18.22
N PHE A 18 -0.17 -10.21 18.54
CA PHE A 18 -0.54 -11.49 17.93
C PHE A 18 -2.05 -11.77 18.06
N MET A 19 -2.66 -12.16 16.93
CA MET A 19 -4.05 -12.63 16.88
C MET A 19 -4.08 -14.16 16.85
N PRO A 20 -4.57 -14.84 17.91
CA PRO A 20 -4.66 -16.28 17.93
C PRO A 20 -5.43 -16.85 16.74
N GLY A 21 -4.87 -17.88 16.10
CA GLY A 21 -5.45 -18.50 14.90
C GLY A 21 -5.08 -17.84 13.57
N SER A 22 -4.22 -16.81 13.59
CA SER A 22 -3.66 -16.20 12.38
C SER A 22 -2.18 -16.53 12.21
N ALA A 23 -1.68 -16.43 10.98
CA ALA A 23 -0.23 -16.40 10.76
C ALA A 23 0.26 -14.98 11.08
N PHE A 24 1.36 -14.87 11.82
CA PHE A 24 1.80 -13.58 12.34
C PHE A 24 3.32 -13.46 12.34
N SER A 25 3.85 -12.33 11.90
CA SER A 25 5.28 -12.02 12.00
C SER A 25 5.51 -10.55 12.31
N LEU A 26 6.00 -10.23 13.50
CA LEU A 26 6.34 -8.86 13.89
C LEU A 26 7.82 -8.59 13.62
N ARG A 27 8.10 -7.49 12.92
CA ARG A 27 9.44 -6.93 12.80
C ARG A 27 9.53 -5.63 13.60
N LYS A 28 10.57 -5.49 14.42
CA LYS A 28 10.84 -4.28 15.20
C LYS A 28 12.29 -3.87 15.02
N ASN A 29 12.54 -2.58 14.75
CA ASN A 29 13.87 -1.97 14.69
C ASN A 29 14.89 -2.79 13.87
N GLY A 30 14.47 -3.28 12.70
CA GLY A 30 15.33 -4.07 11.80
C GLY A 30 15.51 -5.56 12.17
N ALA A 31 14.78 -6.08 13.16
CA ALA A 31 14.84 -7.49 13.55
C ALA A 31 13.46 -8.14 13.62
N GLY A 32 13.35 -9.43 13.23
CA GLY A 32 12.15 -10.22 13.48
C GLY A 32 12.06 -10.59 14.96
N VAL A 33 10.97 -10.21 15.63
CA VAL A 33 10.81 -10.38 17.09
C VAL A 33 9.80 -11.44 17.48
N GLU A 34 8.83 -11.72 16.62
CA GLU A 34 7.79 -12.72 16.87
C GLU A 34 7.36 -13.35 15.55
N ARG A 35 7.10 -14.66 15.58
CA ARG A 35 6.66 -15.41 14.41
C ARG A 35 5.81 -16.60 14.80
N HIS A 36 4.63 -16.70 14.20
CA HIS A 36 3.68 -17.79 14.38
C HIS A 36 3.18 -18.24 13.01
N SER A 37 3.25 -19.54 12.76
CA SER A 37 2.63 -20.20 11.60
C SER A 37 1.33 -20.85 12.02
N THR A 38 0.43 -21.06 11.07
CA THR A 38 -0.78 -21.87 11.26
C THR A 38 -0.55 -23.26 10.67
N GLU A 39 -1.61 -24.06 10.60
CA GLU A 39 -1.57 -25.35 9.91
C GLU A 39 -1.28 -25.19 8.42
N HIS A 40 -1.88 -24.19 7.76
CA HIS A 40 -1.82 -24.02 6.31
C HIS A 40 -0.99 -22.81 5.83
N VAL A 41 -0.49 -21.99 6.76
CA VAL A 41 0.39 -20.86 6.43
C VAL A 41 1.68 -20.95 7.22
N LYS A 42 2.79 -21.16 6.50
CA LYS A 42 4.14 -21.23 7.07
C LYS A 42 4.87 -19.93 6.85
N ILE A 43 5.44 -19.39 7.91
CA ILE A 43 6.35 -18.24 7.84
C ILE A 43 7.75 -18.71 8.17
N LEU A 44 8.67 -18.59 7.21
CA LEU A 44 10.05 -19.05 7.32
C LEU A 44 11.00 -17.87 7.21
N ALA A 45 12.08 -17.85 7.98
CA ALA A 45 13.14 -16.85 7.77
C ALA A 45 13.91 -17.19 6.49
N LYS A 46 14.17 -16.18 5.67
CA LYS A 46 15.06 -16.30 4.52
C LYS A 46 16.51 -16.51 4.99
N THR A 47 17.28 -17.25 4.21
CA THR A 47 18.69 -17.58 4.51
C THR A 47 19.68 -16.79 3.67
N ASP A 48 19.23 -16.23 2.55
CA ASP A 48 20.01 -15.50 1.56
C ASP A 48 20.03 -13.98 1.81
N LYS A 49 18.94 -13.43 2.33
CA LYS A 49 18.75 -11.99 2.58
C LYS A 49 17.79 -11.75 3.75
N PRO A 50 17.76 -10.55 4.36
CA PRO A 50 16.83 -10.27 5.45
C PRO A 50 15.38 -10.42 5.03
N GLY A 51 14.57 -11.15 5.80
CA GLY A 51 13.13 -11.21 5.63
C GLY A 51 12.56 -12.62 5.74
N ILE A 52 11.38 -12.84 5.14
CA ILE A 52 10.60 -14.06 5.33
C ILE A 52 9.99 -14.59 4.03
N ASP A 53 9.89 -15.92 3.95
CA ASP A 53 9.02 -16.60 3.00
C ASP A 53 7.70 -16.93 3.70
N ILE A 54 6.59 -16.49 3.12
CA ILE A 54 5.24 -16.85 3.55
C ILE A 54 4.69 -17.84 2.54
N ILE A 55 4.43 -19.06 2.97
CA ILE A 55 3.96 -20.16 2.11
C ILE A 55 2.55 -20.51 2.56
N VAL A 56 1.58 -20.29 1.68
CA VAL A 56 0.17 -20.65 1.86
C VAL A 56 -0.10 -21.92 1.05
N ASP A 57 -0.60 -22.95 1.71
CA ASP A 57 -0.94 -24.21 1.06
C ASP A 57 -2.06 -24.02 0.01
N ALA A 58 -2.19 -24.96 -0.92
CA ALA A 58 -3.23 -24.92 -1.94
C ALA A 58 -4.63 -25.08 -1.31
N ASN A 59 -5.62 -24.36 -1.85
CA ASN A 59 -7.02 -24.35 -1.42
C ASN A 59 -7.24 -23.90 0.04
N THR A 60 -6.26 -23.23 0.65
CA THR A 60 -6.44 -22.59 1.97
C THR A 60 -7.44 -21.45 1.85
N VAL A 61 -8.51 -21.45 2.66
CA VAL A 61 -9.55 -20.43 2.62
C VAL A 61 -9.77 -19.84 4.01
N GLY A 62 -9.86 -18.51 4.08
CA GLY A 62 -10.26 -17.79 5.30
C GLY A 62 -9.15 -17.59 6.33
N GLU A 63 -7.90 -17.88 5.97
CA GLU A 63 -6.75 -17.54 6.81
C GLU A 63 -6.36 -16.07 6.67
N SER A 64 -5.87 -15.49 7.77
CA SER A 64 -5.34 -14.14 7.82
C SER A 64 -3.86 -14.15 8.21
N ILE A 65 -3.09 -13.29 7.55
CA ILE A 65 -1.63 -13.22 7.65
C ILE A 65 -1.25 -11.80 8.03
N HIS A 66 -0.65 -11.61 9.20
CA HIS A 66 -0.33 -10.29 9.75
C HIS A 66 1.17 -10.11 9.83
N ILE A 67 1.72 -9.14 9.10
CA ILE A 67 3.17 -8.91 9.03
C ILE A 67 3.57 -7.45 9.32
N PRO A 68 3.22 -6.90 10.50
CA PRO A 68 3.52 -5.52 10.82
C PRO A 68 5.01 -5.27 11.07
N VAL A 69 5.44 -4.04 10.75
CA VAL A 69 6.75 -3.48 11.06
C VAL A 69 6.60 -2.24 11.92
N ILE A 70 7.38 -2.15 12.99
CA ILE A 70 7.49 -0.95 13.82
C ILE A 70 8.95 -0.51 13.99
N LEU A 71 9.20 0.77 13.75
CA LEU A 71 10.45 1.44 14.08
C LEU A 71 10.18 2.41 15.22
N THR A 72 10.85 2.23 16.35
CA THR A 72 10.74 3.12 17.52
C THR A 72 12.06 3.80 17.85
N ASP A 73 13.17 3.24 17.34
CA ASP A 73 14.50 3.77 17.60
C ASP A 73 14.89 4.74 16.47
N SER A 74 15.63 5.78 16.83
CA SER A 74 16.18 6.76 15.88
C SER A 74 17.37 6.17 15.11
N GLY A 75 17.53 6.55 13.84
CA GLY A 75 18.68 6.15 13.02
C GLY A 75 18.62 4.73 12.46
N ILE A 76 17.46 4.07 12.53
CA ILE A 76 17.30 2.71 11.98
C ILE A 76 17.27 2.75 10.45
N GLN A 77 18.03 1.86 9.83
CA GLN A 77 18.00 1.60 8.40
C GLN A 77 17.58 0.14 8.22
N ASP A 78 16.34 -0.08 7.79
CA ASP A 78 15.78 -1.41 7.63
C ASP A 78 15.45 -1.68 6.17
N MET A 79 15.97 -2.79 5.62
CA MET A 79 15.61 -3.29 4.30
C MET A 79 15.27 -4.77 4.44
N VAL A 80 14.07 -5.15 4.01
CA VAL A 80 13.54 -6.50 4.23
C VAL A 80 12.82 -7.03 2.99
N TYR A 81 12.99 -8.33 2.72
CA TYR A 81 12.43 -9.02 1.57
C TYR A 81 11.43 -10.08 2.03
N ASN A 82 10.17 -9.90 1.66
CA ASN A 82 9.09 -10.79 2.01
C ASN A 82 8.51 -11.39 0.73
N ASP A 83 8.62 -12.69 0.57
CA ASP A 83 8.08 -13.39 -0.60
C ASP A 83 6.85 -14.20 -0.16
N PHE A 84 5.72 -13.99 -0.83
CA PHE A 84 4.46 -14.69 -0.58
C PHE A 84 4.21 -15.68 -1.70
N TYR A 85 4.09 -16.95 -1.34
CA TYR A 85 3.73 -18.04 -2.25
C TYR A 85 2.31 -18.47 -1.92
N ILE A 86 1.37 -18.08 -2.76
CA ILE A 86 -0.06 -18.36 -2.58
C ILE A 86 -0.41 -19.58 -3.42
N GLY A 87 -0.74 -20.69 -2.75
CA GLY A 87 -1.11 -21.94 -3.40
C GLY A 87 -2.33 -21.80 -4.31
N GLU A 88 -2.42 -22.67 -5.32
CA GLU A 88 -3.57 -22.75 -6.23
C GLU A 88 -4.89 -22.82 -5.45
N GLY A 89 -5.87 -22.03 -5.89
CA GLY A 89 -7.22 -22.01 -5.32
C GLY A 89 -7.32 -21.46 -3.88
N ALA A 90 -6.23 -20.94 -3.30
CA ALA A 90 -6.28 -20.34 -1.97
C ALA A 90 -7.05 -18.99 -2.00
N ASP A 91 -7.69 -18.63 -0.90
CA ASP A 91 -8.37 -17.35 -0.70
C ASP A 91 -8.05 -16.82 0.71
N VAL A 92 -7.12 -15.86 0.79
CA VAL A 92 -6.53 -15.40 2.05
C VAL A 92 -6.44 -13.88 2.16
N GLU A 93 -6.43 -13.40 3.39
CA GLU A 93 -6.23 -11.98 3.72
C GLU A 93 -4.81 -11.75 4.26
N ILE A 94 -4.16 -10.71 3.77
CA ILE A 94 -2.81 -10.32 4.18
C ILE A 94 -2.87 -8.87 4.66
N VAL A 95 -2.49 -8.65 5.92
CA VAL A 95 -2.43 -7.34 6.55
C VAL A 95 -0.98 -7.01 6.86
N ALA A 96 -0.46 -6.01 6.14
CA ALA A 96 0.85 -5.43 6.37
C ALA A 96 0.70 -3.99 6.85
N GLY A 97 1.74 -3.49 7.51
CA GLY A 97 1.76 -2.10 7.92
C GLY A 97 3.09 -1.71 8.51
N CYS A 98 3.56 -0.51 8.18
CA CYS A 98 4.84 0.01 8.63
C CYS A 98 4.61 1.32 9.40
N GLY A 99 4.97 1.29 10.69
CA GLY A 99 4.89 2.44 11.58
C GLY A 99 6.28 2.92 11.97
N ILE A 100 6.57 4.22 11.80
CA ILE A 100 7.78 4.85 12.33
C ILE A 100 7.41 5.85 13.40
N HIS A 101 7.88 5.64 14.62
CA HIS A 101 7.95 6.65 15.66
C HIS A 101 9.41 7.11 15.78
N ASN A 102 9.67 8.41 15.56
CA ASN A 102 11.01 8.98 15.64
C ASN A 102 11.02 10.32 16.39
N ASP A 103 11.42 10.28 17.65
CA ASP A 103 11.68 11.46 18.49
C ASP A 103 13.15 11.94 18.42
N GLY A 104 14.02 11.23 17.70
CA GLY A 104 15.43 11.55 17.58
C GLY A 104 15.77 12.53 16.47
N CYS A 105 17.08 12.78 16.30
CA CYS A 105 17.59 13.64 15.23
C CYS A 105 18.09 12.86 14.00
N ASP A 106 18.29 11.55 14.13
CA ASP A 106 18.76 10.71 13.03
C ASP A 106 17.58 10.16 12.22
N THR A 107 17.76 10.11 10.90
CA THR A 107 16.72 9.62 10.00
C THR A 107 16.51 8.11 10.15
N SER A 108 15.25 7.71 10.32
CA SER A 108 14.83 6.32 10.35
C SER A 108 14.11 5.97 9.05
N GLN A 109 14.48 4.83 8.47
CA GLN A 109 14.04 4.37 7.17
C GLN A 109 13.66 2.89 7.20
N HIS A 110 12.57 2.55 6.53
CA HIS A 110 12.20 1.17 6.25
C HIS A 110 11.83 0.98 4.76
N ASP A 111 12.52 0.03 4.14
CA ASP A 111 12.35 -0.39 2.76
C ASP A 111 11.83 -1.83 2.77
N GLY A 112 10.51 -1.97 2.59
CA GLY A 112 9.82 -3.26 2.53
C GLY A 112 9.68 -3.71 1.07
N ILE A 113 10.36 -4.79 0.70
CA ILE A 113 10.23 -5.42 -0.62
C ILE A 113 9.31 -6.63 -0.48
N HIS A 114 8.14 -6.57 -1.11
CA HIS A 114 7.14 -7.63 -1.12
C HIS A 114 7.02 -8.24 -2.52
N THR A 115 7.28 -9.53 -2.66
CA THR A 115 7.05 -10.28 -3.90
C THR A 115 5.87 -11.23 -3.70
N PHE A 116 4.82 -11.12 -4.51
CA PHE A 116 3.67 -12.00 -4.49
C PHE A 116 3.74 -12.96 -5.68
N HIS A 117 3.68 -14.26 -5.41
CA HIS A 117 3.51 -15.32 -6.38
C HIS A 117 2.11 -15.93 -6.16
N ILE A 118 1.15 -15.51 -6.99
CA ILE A 118 -0.26 -15.86 -6.83
C ILE A 118 -0.60 -17.00 -7.79
N GLY A 119 -0.81 -18.19 -7.24
CA GLY A 119 -1.11 -19.41 -7.99
C GLY A 119 -2.44 -19.37 -8.73
N ARG A 120 -2.66 -20.35 -9.61
CA ARG A 120 -3.88 -20.46 -10.42
C ARG A 120 -5.14 -20.37 -9.57
N ASN A 121 -6.13 -19.61 -10.05
CA ASN A 121 -7.43 -19.44 -9.40
C ASN A 121 -7.37 -19.01 -7.91
N ALA A 122 -6.21 -18.55 -7.43
CA ALA A 122 -6.06 -18.08 -6.06
C ALA A 122 -6.50 -16.61 -5.96
N SER A 123 -6.96 -16.22 -4.79
CA SER A 123 -7.48 -14.91 -4.44
C SER A 123 -6.71 -14.38 -3.23
N ILE A 124 -6.27 -13.13 -3.31
CA ILE A 124 -5.79 -12.42 -2.12
C ILE A 124 -6.44 -11.06 -1.96
N THR A 125 -6.64 -10.67 -0.71
CA THR A 125 -6.81 -9.26 -0.33
C THR A 125 -5.60 -8.85 0.51
N TYR A 126 -4.84 -7.89 0.01
CA TYR A 126 -3.70 -7.30 0.70
C TYR A 126 -4.06 -5.89 1.17
N THR A 127 -3.88 -5.62 2.46
CA THR A 127 -4.00 -4.27 3.02
C THR A 127 -2.66 -3.82 3.56
N GLU A 128 -2.22 -2.62 3.16
CA GLU A 128 -0.99 -1.99 3.65
C GLU A 128 -1.26 -0.58 4.15
N LYS A 129 -0.76 -0.26 5.35
CA LYS A 129 -0.83 1.09 5.91
C LYS A 129 0.54 1.60 6.34
N HIS A 130 0.86 2.81 5.92
CA HIS A 130 2.07 3.52 6.29
C HIS A 130 1.77 4.74 7.16
N TYR A 131 2.50 4.84 8.26
CA TYR A 131 2.29 5.87 9.27
C TYR A 131 3.61 6.32 9.89
N GLY A 132 3.76 7.63 10.04
CA GLY A 132 4.86 8.26 10.75
C GLY A 132 4.38 9.16 11.87
N GLU A 133 5.06 9.14 13.00
CA GLU A 133 4.88 10.08 14.10
C GLU A 133 6.19 10.35 14.85
N GLY A 134 6.14 11.30 15.78
CA GLY A 134 7.29 11.74 16.56
C GLY A 134 7.53 13.24 16.42
N SER A 135 8.19 13.79 17.43
CA SER A 135 8.55 15.21 17.56
C SER A 135 9.97 15.52 17.11
N GLY A 136 10.73 14.48 16.74
CA GLY A 136 12.13 14.57 16.34
C GLY A 136 12.35 15.22 14.99
N SER A 137 13.57 15.70 14.76
CA SER A 137 14.01 16.28 13.49
C SER A 137 14.50 15.23 12.49
N GLY A 138 14.68 13.98 12.92
CA GLY A 138 15.03 12.87 12.05
C GLY A 138 13.90 12.53 11.08
N GLY A 139 14.24 12.25 9.83
CA GLY A 139 13.24 11.87 8.82
C GLY A 139 12.59 10.52 9.13
N ARG A 140 11.36 10.35 8.65
CA ARG A 140 10.59 9.10 8.63
C ARG A 140 10.38 8.68 7.19
N ILE A 141 11.22 7.78 6.69
CA ILE A 141 11.25 7.35 5.29
C ILE A 141 10.65 5.95 5.15
N LEU A 142 9.71 5.78 4.23
CA LEU A 142 9.10 4.48 3.91
C LEU A 142 9.10 4.27 2.40
N ASN A 143 9.88 3.30 1.91
CA ASN A 143 9.97 3.01 0.47
C ASN A 143 9.50 1.58 0.16
N PRO A 144 8.18 1.34 0.07
CA PRO A 144 7.67 0.03 -0.30
C PRO A 144 7.95 -0.28 -1.76
N THR A 145 8.35 -1.53 -2.01
CA THR A 145 8.38 -2.12 -3.35
C THR A 145 7.48 -3.34 -3.37
N THR A 146 6.57 -3.41 -4.31
CA THR A 146 5.64 -4.53 -4.49
C THR A 146 5.79 -5.12 -5.88
N VAL A 147 6.10 -6.40 -5.96
CA VAL A 147 6.17 -7.15 -7.22
C VAL A 147 5.10 -8.23 -7.19
N ILE A 148 4.26 -8.31 -8.22
CA ILE A 148 3.10 -9.21 -8.27
C ILE A 148 3.19 -10.08 -9.53
N HIS A 149 3.29 -11.38 -9.33
CA HIS A 149 3.22 -12.40 -10.37
C HIS A 149 1.91 -13.16 -10.22
N MET A 150 1.04 -13.06 -11.23
CA MET A 150 -0.30 -13.62 -11.20
C MET A 150 -0.44 -14.72 -12.25
N GLU A 151 -0.77 -15.94 -11.82
CA GLU A 151 -1.08 -17.05 -12.72
C GLU A 151 -2.52 -16.99 -13.25
N GLU A 152 -2.89 -17.96 -14.07
CA GLU A 152 -4.20 -18.03 -14.73
C GLU A 152 -5.36 -17.99 -13.72
N GLY A 153 -6.37 -17.17 -14.01
CA GLY A 153 -7.60 -17.06 -13.23
C GLY A 153 -7.43 -16.48 -11.82
N SER A 154 -6.22 -16.05 -11.44
CA SER A 154 -5.96 -15.49 -10.12
C SER A 154 -6.58 -14.10 -9.93
N PHE A 155 -6.85 -13.76 -8.68
CA PHE A 155 -7.39 -12.47 -8.27
C PHE A 155 -6.52 -11.85 -7.17
N ALA A 156 -6.30 -10.55 -7.25
CA ALA A 156 -5.62 -9.80 -6.21
C ALA A 156 -6.27 -8.43 -6.03
N LYS A 157 -6.57 -8.09 -4.77
CA LYS A 157 -6.95 -6.75 -4.35
C LYS A 157 -5.86 -6.17 -3.46
N MET A 158 -5.27 -5.06 -3.87
CA MET A 158 -4.18 -4.36 -3.16
C MET A 158 -4.70 -3.01 -2.65
N ASP A 159 -5.00 -2.93 -1.36
CA ASP A 159 -5.43 -1.70 -0.68
C ASP A 159 -4.23 -1.09 0.05
N MET A 160 -3.59 -0.10 -0.54
CA MET A 160 -2.37 0.52 -0.02
C MET A 160 -2.62 1.96 0.40
N SER A 161 -2.20 2.33 1.60
CA SER A 161 -2.45 3.67 2.15
C SER A 161 -1.24 4.28 2.84
N GLN A 162 -1.05 5.58 2.62
CA GLN A 162 -0.24 6.43 3.48
C GLN A 162 -1.17 7.33 4.28
N ILE A 163 -1.20 7.12 5.60
CA ILE A 163 -2.13 7.82 6.48
C ILE A 163 -1.63 9.25 6.72
N LYS A 164 -0.45 9.40 7.33
CA LYS A 164 0.20 10.70 7.58
C LYS A 164 1.62 10.54 8.11
N GLY A 165 2.39 11.63 8.10
CA GLY A 165 3.61 11.80 8.89
C GLY A 165 4.87 11.14 8.32
N VAL A 166 4.79 10.60 7.12
CA VAL A 166 5.93 10.05 6.37
C VAL A 166 6.58 11.18 5.59
N ASP A 167 7.84 11.52 5.91
CA ASP A 167 8.54 12.67 5.33
C ASP A 167 8.90 12.47 3.85
N SER A 168 9.26 11.24 3.50
CA SER A 168 9.57 10.86 2.13
C SER A 168 9.15 9.41 1.85
N THR A 169 8.57 9.19 0.68
CA THR A 169 8.26 7.85 0.18
C THR A 169 8.54 7.76 -1.32
N PHE A 170 9.23 6.69 -1.72
CA PHE A 170 9.28 6.22 -3.09
C PHE A 170 8.64 4.84 -3.14
N ARG A 171 7.49 4.75 -3.80
CA ARG A 171 6.69 3.52 -3.92
C ARG A 171 6.87 2.97 -5.32
N LYS A 172 7.15 1.68 -5.42
CA LYS A 172 7.23 0.99 -6.71
C LYS A 172 6.36 -0.25 -6.69
N THR A 173 5.39 -0.31 -7.60
CA THR A 173 4.57 -1.49 -7.83
C THR A 173 4.78 -1.99 -9.25
N GLU A 174 5.08 -3.28 -9.42
CA GLU A 174 5.17 -3.94 -10.71
C GLU A 174 4.29 -5.19 -10.69
N ALA A 175 3.40 -5.34 -11.67
CA ALA A 175 2.51 -6.50 -11.76
C ALA A 175 2.54 -7.12 -13.16
N ASN A 176 2.51 -8.45 -13.21
CA ASN A 176 2.46 -9.23 -14.43
C ASN A 176 1.26 -10.18 -14.38
N LEU A 177 0.27 -9.96 -15.25
CA LEU A 177 -1.00 -10.69 -15.21
C LEU A 177 -1.00 -11.87 -16.20
N GLY A 178 -1.32 -13.07 -15.69
CA GLY A 178 -1.63 -14.26 -16.48
C GLY A 178 -3.03 -14.23 -17.11
N ALA A 179 -3.38 -15.29 -17.84
CA ALA A 179 -4.67 -15.36 -18.54
C ALA A 179 -5.84 -15.30 -17.56
N SER A 180 -6.89 -14.55 -17.89
CA SER A 180 -8.07 -14.34 -17.03
C SER A 180 -7.78 -13.79 -15.62
N ALA A 181 -6.55 -13.36 -15.33
CA ALA A 181 -6.17 -12.81 -14.03
C ALA A 181 -6.73 -11.41 -13.84
N LYS A 182 -7.10 -11.08 -12.61
CA LYS A 182 -7.78 -9.82 -12.27
C LYS A 182 -7.09 -9.12 -11.10
N LEU A 183 -6.62 -7.90 -11.34
CA LEU A 183 -5.93 -7.09 -10.34
C LEU A 183 -6.73 -5.81 -10.04
N VAL A 184 -6.94 -5.51 -8.77
CA VAL A 184 -7.48 -4.24 -8.29
C VAL A 184 -6.46 -3.59 -7.39
N ILE A 185 -6.04 -2.38 -7.72
CA ILE A 185 -5.13 -1.56 -6.90
C ILE A 185 -5.91 -0.34 -6.43
N ASN A 186 -6.05 -0.18 -5.12
CA ASN A 186 -6.54 1.04 -4.51
C ASN A 186 -5.40 1.70 -3.73
N GLU A 187 -4.95 2.86 -4.20
CA GLU A 187 -3.93 3.66 -3.54
C GLU A 187 -4.56 4.89 -2.89
N LYS A 188 -4.20 5.14 -1.63
CA LYS A 188 -4.63 6.30 -0.86
C LYS A 188 -3.42 7.02 -0.31
N LEU A 189 -3.23 8.28 -0.69
CA LEU A 189 -2.01 9.01 -0.35
C LEU A 189 -2.32 10.39 0.23
N MET A 190 -1.91 10.62 1.48
CA MET A 190 -1.96 11.94 2.09
C MET A 190 -0.54 12.45 2.36
N THR A 191 -0.27 13.68 1.91
CA THR A 191 0.97 14.41 2.25
C THR A 191 0.66 15.79 2.83
N HIS A 192 1.47 16.21 3.81
CA HIS A 192 1.38 17.51 4.47
C HIS A 192 2.78 18.07 4.78
N GLY A 193 2.86 19.32 5.23
CA GLY A 193 4.15 19.99 5.44
C GLY A 193 5.02 20.01 4.18
N GLU A 194 6.28 19.60 4.31
CA GLU A 194 7.25 19.50 3.20
C GLU A 194 7.41 18.07 2.65
N GLN A 195 6.45 17.19 2.95
CA GLN A 195 6.51 15.78 2.57
C GLN A 195 6.62 15.58 1.06
N LYS A 196 7.34 14.51 0.68
CA LYS A 196 7.51 14.11 -0.71
C LYS A 196 7.03 12.68 -0.91
N ALA A 197 6.22 12.47 -1.94
CA ALA A 197 5.76 11.15 -2.32
C ALA A 197 5.88 10.97 -3.82
N HIS A 198 6.49 9.85 -4.22
CA HIS A 198 6.54 9.39 -5.59
C HIS A 198 6.00 7.96 -5.61
N SER A 199 5.05 7.67 -6.50
CA SER A 199 4.51 6.33 -6.67
C SER A 199 4.51 5.95 -8.15
N ASP A 200 5.32 4.94 -8.48
CA ASP A 200 5.38 4.29 -9.79
C ASP A 200 4.58 2.98 -9.72
N VAL A 201 3.60 2.83 -10.60
CA VAL A 201 2.80 1.60 -10.71
C VAL A 201 2.82 1.14 -12.15
N THR A 202 3.45 -0.02 -12.42
CA THR A 202 3.50 -0.62 -13.76
C THR A 202 2.74 -1.94 -13.76
N VAL A 203 1.79 -2.09 -14.69
CA VAL A 203 1.02 -3.32 -14.86
C VAL A 203 1.10 -3.81 -16.30
N ASN A 204 1.62 -5.02 -16.47
CA ASN A 204 1.71 -5.73 -17.74
C ASN A 204 0.59 -6.77 -17.85
N LEU A 205 -0.36 -6.53 -18.76
CA LEU A 205 -1.46 -7.43 -19.07
C LEU A 205 -1.02 -8.44 -20.14
N ASN A 206 -0.29 -9.48 -19.71
CA ASN A 206 0.36 -10.45 -20.60
C ASN A 206 -0.58 -11.58 -21.05
N GLY A 207 -1.52 -11.98 -20.20
CA GLY A 207 -2.48 -13.04 -20.49
C GLY A 207 -3.74 -12.56 -21.20
N GLU A 208 -4.33 -13.44 -22.01
CA GLU A 208 -5.63 -13.23 -22.63
C GLU A 208 -6.71 -13.04 -21.56
N ASP A 209 -7.63 -12.09 -21.78
CA ASP A 209 -8.71 -11.69 -20.88
C ASP A 209 -8.27 -11.23 -19.48
N SER A 210 -6.99 -10.85 -19.32
CA SER A 210 -6.54 -10.21 -18.08
C SER A 210 -7.14 -8.81 -17.90
N VAL A 211 -7.39 -8.44 -16.64
CA VAL A 211 -8.04 -7.18 -16.29
C VAL A 211 -7.32 -6.50 -15.13
N VAL A 212 -7.10 -5.19 -15.24
CA VAL A 212 -6.65 -4.36 -14.12
C VAL A 212 -7.56 -3.16 -13.90
N GLN A 213 -7.80 -2.84 -12.63
CA GLN A 213 -8.33 -1.56 -12.20
C GLN A 213 -7.35 -0.90 -11.23
N ILE A 214 -6.97 0.35 -11.51
CA ILE A 214 -6.12 1.16 -10.64
C ILE A 214 -6.93 2.39 -10.23
N VAL A 215 -7.16 2.56 -8.94
CA VAL A 215 -7.80 3.74 -8.36
C VAL A 215 -6.79 4.38 -7.42
N SER A 216 -6.28 5.56 -7.78
CA SER A 216 -5.43 6.36 -6.90
C SER A 216 -6.21 7.59 -6.44
N ARG A 217 -6.26 7.78 -5.13
CA ARG A 217 -6.83 8.99 -4.51
C ARG A 217 -5.78 9.65 -3.64
N SER A 218 -5.50 10.92 -3.92
CA SER A 218 -4.45 11.64 -3.19
C SER A 218 -4.87 13.01 -2.68
N VAL A 219 -4.32 13.41 -1.54
CA VAL A 219 -4.51 14.74 -0.95
C VAL A 219 -3.15 15.34 -0.62
N GLY A 220 -2.83 16.48 -1.24
CA GLY A 220 -1.63 17.24 -0.96
C GLY A 220 -1.94 18.54 -0.22
N LYS A 221 -1.30 18.74 0.94
CA LYS A 221 -1.42 19.95 1.77
C LYS A 221 -0.09 20.72 1.90
N ASP A 222 -0.19 21.95 2.40
CA ASP A 222 0.94 22.84 2.71
C ASP A 222 1.89 23.09 1.54
N THR A 223 3.13 22.60 1.59
CA THR A 223 4.14 22.72 0.52
C THR A 223 4.58 21.36 -0.02
N SER A 224 3.80 20.32 0.28
CA SER A 224 4.13 18.93 -0.06
C SER A 224 4.11 18.69 -1.56
N VAL A 225 4.83 17.64 -1.99
CA VAL A 225 4.98 17.27 -3.41
C VAL A 225 4.58 15.82 -3.61
N GLN A 226 3.69 15.58 -4.56
CA GLN A 226 3.24 14.25 -4.97
C GLN A 226 3.45 14.06 -6.48
N VAL A 227 3.96 12.89 -6.85
CA VAL A 227 4.02 12.40 -8.23
C VAL A 227 3.42 11.00 -8.28
N PHE A 228 2.43 10.81 -9.14
CA PHE A 228 1.87 9.50 -9.44
C PHE A 228 2.10 9.14 -10.91
N HIS A 229 2.67 7.97 -11.16
CA HIS A 229 3.04 7.49 -12.49
C HIS A 229 2.47 6.09 -12.72
N PRO A 230 1.19 6.01 -13.15
CA PRO A 230 0.57 4.75 -13.53
C PRO A 230 0.93 4.40 -14.99
N ILE A 231 1.42 3.19 -15.20
CA ILE A 231 1.72 2.59 -16.49
C ILE A 231 0.87 1.32 -16.64
N ALA A 232 0.06 1.24 -17.71
CA ALA A 232 -0.63 0.01 -18.09
C ALA A 232 -0.28 -0.40 -19.52
N VAL A 233 0.19 -1.64 -19.67
CA VAL A 233 0.61 -2.20 -20.95
C VAL A 233 -0.26 -3.41 -21.31
N GLY A 234 -1.14 -3.23 -22.29
CA GLY A 234 -2.00 -4.27 -22.86
C GLY A 234 -1.26 -5.10 -23.90
N ASN A 235 -0.69 -6.25 -23.52
CA ASN A 235 0.06 -7.13 -24.42
C ASN A 235 -0.80 -8.23 -25.08
N ASN A 236 -2.08 -8.32 -24.73
CA ASN A 236 -3.03 -9.30 -25.24
C ASN A 236 -4.46 -8.72 -25.27
N ARG A 237 -5.48 -9.48 -25.70
CA ARG A 237 -6.89 -9.10 -25.49
C ARG A 237 -7.12 -8.90 -23.99
N SER A 238 -7.22 -7.66 -23.53
CA SER A 238 -7.13 -7.32 -22.11
C SER A 238 -7.80 -5.97 -21.83
N ARG A 239 -8.09 -5.70 -20.55
CA ARG A 239 -8.77 -4.45 -20.15
C ARG A 239 -8.06 -3.78 -18.98
N ALA A 240 -7.83 -2.47 -19.08
CA ALA A 240 -7.28 -1.66 -18.01
C ALA A 240 -8.12 -0.41 -17.79
N HIS A 241 -8.45 -0.12 -16.53
CA HIS A 241 -9.12 1.11 -16.12
C HIS A 241 -8.33 1.81 -15.01
N ILE A 242 -7.89 3.04 -15.28
CA ILE A 242 -7.07 3.83 -14.35
C ILE A 242 -7.83 5.11 -14.01
N GLN A 243 -8.08 5.33 -12.73
CA GLN A 243 -8.73 6.53 -12.20
C GLN A 243 -7.80 7.21 -11.19
N CYS A 244 -7.44 8.46 -11.46
CA CYS A 244 -6.56 9.26 -10.61
C CYS A 244 -7.29 10.52 -10.13
N ASP A 245 -7.71 10.55 -8.87
CA ASP A 245 -8.35 11.72 -8.29
C ASP A 245 -7.44 12.36 -7.25
N SER A 246 -7.24 13.67 -7.32
CA SER A 246 -6.42 14.39 -6.35
C SER A 246 -7.07 15.68 -5.85
N ILE A 247 -6.92 15.94 -4.55
CA ILE A 247 -7.24 17.22 -3.92
C ILE A 247 -5.95 17.97 -3.59
N ILE A 248 -5.83 19.20 -4.09
CA ILE A 248 -4.72 20.10 -3.81
C ILE A 248 -5.14 21.22 -2.84
N MET A 249 -4.31 21.46 -1.82
CA MET A 249 -4.55 22.46 -0.77
C MET A 249 -3.27 23.26 -0.48
N GLY A 250 -3.41 24.55 -0.15
CA GLY A 250 -2.28 25.42 0.15
C GLY A 250 -1.38 25.68 -1.07
N LYS A 251 -0.09 25.40 -0.92
CA LYS A 251 0.96 25.51 -1.94
C LYS A 251 1.51 24.14 -2.37
N ALA A 252 0.77 23.07 -2.10
CA ALA A 252 1.16 21.72 -2.46
C ALA A 252 1.31 21.60 -3.98
N LYS A 253 2.02 20.58 -4.44
CA LYS A 253 2.19 20.27 -5.86
C LYS A 253 1.84 18.81 -6.07
N ILE A 254 0.93 18.54 -6.99
CA ILE A 254 0.53 17.18 -7.36
C ILE A 254 0.70 17.07 -8.86
N SER A 255 1.36 16.00 -9.31
CA SER A 255 1.52 15.65 -10.71
C SER A 255 1.05 14.22 -10.95
N SER A 256 0.27 14.01 -12.00
CA SER A 256 -0.06 12.68 -12.52
C SER A 256 0.53 12.56 -13.91
N ILE A 257 1.34 11.53 -14.12
CA ILE A 257 2.07 11.28 -15.37
C ILE A 257 1.64 9.89 -15.84
N PRO A 258 0.50 9.75 -16.52
CA PRO A 258 0.02 8.45 -16.96
C PRO A 258 0.72 7.99 -18.24
N GLU A 259 0.97 6.69 -18.34
CA GLU A 259 1.38 6.02 -19.57
C GLU A 259 0.45 4.84 -19.86
N ILE A 260 -0.07 4.78 -21.08
CA ILE A 260 -0.88 3.65 -21.54
C ILE A 260 -0.32 3.15 -22.87
N ALA A 261 -0.19 1.84 -23.00
CA ALA A 261 0.35 1.20 -24.21
C ALA A 261 -0.51 -0.01 -24.58
N ALA A 262 -1.11 0.00 -25.77
CA ALA A 262 -1.85 -1.13 -26.32
C ALA A 262 -1.01 -1.79 -27.42
N ASN A 263 -0.46 -2.97 -27.12
CA ASN A 263 0.36 -3.77 -28.04
C ASN A 263 -0.45 -4.88 -28.72
N HIS A 264 -1.75 -4.98 -28.42
CA HIS A 264 -2.69 -5.93 -29.03
C HIS A 264 -3.94 -5.19 -29.53
N VAL A 265 -4.48 -5.63 -30.66
CA VAL A 265 -5.61 -4.95 -31.34
C VAL A 265 -6.90 -4.93 -30.51
N ASP A 266 -7.08 -5.96 -29.68
CA ASP A 266 -8.23 -6.11 -28.78
C ASP A 266 -7.92 -5.67 -27.33
N ALA A 267 -6.87 -4.88 -27.11
CA ALA A 267 -6.59 -4.30 -25.79
C ALA A 267 -7.39 -3.00 -25.59
N GLU A 268 -8.14 -2.90 -24.50
CA GLU A 268 -8.89 -1.71 -24.12
C GLU A 268 -8.26 -1.09 -22.87
N ILE A 269 -7.69 0.12 -23.01
CA ILE A 269 -7.02 0.81 -21.90
C ILE A 269 -7.62 2.20 -21.75
N ILE A 270 -8.22 2.46 -20.59
CA ILE A 270 -8.90 3.71 -20.26
C ILE A 270 -8.17 4.36 -19.09
N HIS A 271 -7.91 5.65 -19.21
CA HIS A 271 -7.32 6.47 -18.16
C HIS A 271 -8.11 7.76 -17.97
N GLU A 272 -8.41 8.07 -16.72
CA GLU A 272 -9.07 9.29 -16.27
C GLU A 272 -8.25 9.90 -15.12
N ALA A 273 -8.05 11.22 -15.18
CA ALA A 273 -7.35 11.96 -14.13
C ALA A 273 -8.00 13.32 -13.86
N ALA A 274 -8.14 13.66 -12.58
CA ALA A 274 -8.65 14.94 -12.11
C ALA A 274 -7.83 15.45 -10.92
N ILE A 275 -7.28 16.66 -11.03
CA ILE A 275 -6.66 17.38 -9.92
C ILE A 275 -7.50 18.63 -9.65
N GLY A 276 -8.12 18.68 -8.47
CA GLY A 276 -9.04 19.72 -8.08
C GLY A 276 -8.70 20.33 -6.73
N LYS A 277 -9.20 21.54 -6.48
CA LYS A 277 -9.22 22.11 -5.12
C LYS A 277 -10.32 21.44 -4.29
N ILE A 278 -10.21 21.55 -2.97
CA ILE A 278 -11.30 21.17 -2.07
C ILE A 278 -12.59 21.92 -2.41
N ASN A 279 -13.74 21.25 -2.31
CA ASN A 279 -15.03 21.84 -2.65
C ASN A 279 -15.49 22.82 -1.55
N ASN A 280 -15.39 24.12 -1.84
CA ASN A 280 -15.77 25.18 -0.90
C ASN A 280 -17.25 25.14 -0.50
N ASP A 281 -18.16 24.70 -1.37
CA ASP A 281 -19.59 24.65 -1.04
C ASP A 281 -19.87 23.53 -0.02
N GLN A 282 -19.15 22.40 -0.15
CA GLN A 282 -19.19 21.34 0.86
C GLN A 282 -18.62 21.81 2.20
N LEU A 283 -17.51 22.57 2.19
CA LEU A 283 -16.93 23.17 3.40
C LEU A 283 -17.92 24.09 4.10
N ILE A 284 -18.50 25.07 3.38
CA ILE A 284 -19.47 26.01 3.92
C ILE A 284 -20.68 25.25 4.49
N LYS A 285 -21.19 24.24 3.78
CA LYS A 285 -22.31 23.42 4.26
C LYS A 285 -21.99 22.72 5.57
N LEU A 286 -20.82 22.10 5.70
CA LEU A 286 -20.42 21.45 6.97
C LEU A 286 -20.26 22.47 8.10
N GLN A 287 -19.76 23.67 7.82
CA GLN A 287 -19.71 24.75 8.80
C GLN A 287 -21.10 25.20 9.27
N THR A 288 -22.11 25.16 8.40
CA THR A 288 -23.51 25.42 8.83
C THR A 288 -24.05 24.36 9.79
N PHE A 289 -23.47 23.16 9.82
CA PHE A 289 -23.77 22.12 10.80
C PHE A 289 -22.98 22.26 12.11
N GLY A 290 -22.20 23.35 12.27
CA GLY A 290 -21.49 23.68 13.50
C GLY A 290 -20.03 23.22 13.54
N LEU A 291 -19.51 22.64 12.46
CA LEU A 291 -18.09 22.29 12.36
C LEU A 291 -17.26 23.56 12.14
N ASN A 292 -16.07 23.61 12.73
CA ASN A 292 -15.09 24.60 12.32
C ASN A 292 -14.47 24.24 10.95
N SER A 293 -13.66 25.14 10.39
CA SER A 293 -13.06 24.93 9.06
C SER A 293 -12.18 23.68 8.96
N GLU A 294 -11.40 23.40 10.00
CA GLU A 294 -10.46 22.27 10.04
C GLU A 294 -11.21 20.93 10.21
N GLU A 295 -12.25 20.92 11.05
CA GLU A 295 -13.15 19.77 11.20
C GLU A 295 -13.87 19.46 9.88
N ALA A 296 -14.42 20.48 9.23
CA ALA A 296 -15.11 20.34 7.96
C ALA A 296 -14.18 19.82 6.86
N GLU A 297 -12.95 20.35 6.79
CA GLU A 297 -11.92 19.88 5.87
C GLU A 297 -11.57 18.41 6.12
N THR A 298 -11.39 18.02 7.38
CA THR A 298 -11.09 16.64 7.77
C THR A 298 -12.19 15.69 7.30
N VAL A 299 -13.47 16.04 7.48
CA VAL A 299 -14.59 15.21 7.02
C VAL A 299 -14.60 15.03 5.50
N ILE A 300 -14.29 16.09 4.73
CA ILE A 300 -14.23 16.00 3.26
C ILE A 300 -13.05 15.12 2.82
N VAL A 301 -11.87 15.33 3.43
CA VAL A 301 -10.65 14.56 3.12
C VAL A 301 -10.85 13.08 3.45
N ASP A 302 -11.40 12.76 4.63
CA ASP A 302 -11.68 11.39 5.04
C ASP A 302 -12.74 10.74 4.12
N GLY A 303 -13.76 11.50 3.71
CA GLY A 303 -14.76 11.03 2.75
C GLY A 303 -14.18 10.77 1.37
N PHE A 304 -13.21 11.57 0.92
CA PHE A 304 -12.53 11.41 -0.36
C PHE A 304 -11.58 10.20 -0.35
N LEU A 305 -10.86 9.98 0.75
CA LEU A 305 -9.93 8.87 0.93
C LEU A 305 -10.59 7.56 1.38
N LYS A 306 -11.92 7.49 1.50
CA LYS A 306 -12.68 6.26 1.78
C LYS A 306 -12.81 5.35 0.56
#